data_AF-A0A523WCY4-F1
#
_entry.id   AF-A0A523WCY4-F1
#
_cell.length_a   1.000
_cell.length_b   1.000
_cell.length_c   1.000
_cell.angle_alpha   90.00
_cell.angle_beta   90.00
_cell.angle_gamma   90.00
#
_symmetry.space_group_name_H-M   'P 1'
#
loop_
_entity.id
_entity.type
_entity.pdbx_description
1 polymer ?
#
loop_
_entity_poly.entity_id
_entity_poly.type
_entity_poly.pdbx_seq_one_letter_code
_entity_poly.pdbx_strand_id
1 'polypeptide(L)'
;MNITFPSKRRGSLVISVAILKAAKRGVKKTQLLSSLSMSYEQLTRYIRFLKASDFIKEYGTSYKTTDKGLELIEEFDSSTLIRSVVDA
;
A
#
# COMPACT_ATOMS: atom_id res chain seq x y z
N MET A 1 -19.89 -3.44 5.85
CA MET A 1 -19.16 -3.32 4.56
C MET A 1 -18.14 -4.43 4.49
N ASN A 2 -18.15 -5.25 3.43
CA ASN A 2 -17.17 -6.33 3.25
C ASN A 2 -15.85 -5.72 2.76
N ILE A 3 -14.85 -5.66 3.65
CA ILE A 3 -13.51 -5.17 3.33
C ILE A 3 -12.73 -6.34 2.75
N THR A 4 -12.70 -6.41 1.42
CA THR A 4 -12.05 -7.50 0.67
C THR A 4 -10.70 -7.05 0.12
N PHE A 5 -9.74 -7.98 0.10
CA PHE A 5 -8.44 -7.75 -0.50
C PHE A 5 -8.61 -7.39 -1.99
N PRO A 6 -8.03 -6.27 -2.46
CA PRO A 6 -8.35 -5.68 -3.76
C PRO A 6 -8.09 -6.58 -4.97
N SER A 7 -7.22 -7.60 -4.87
CA SER A 7 -7.20 -8.73 -5.80
C SER A 7 -6.50 -9.97 -5.21
N LYS A 8 -6.84 -11.19 -5.65
CA LYS A 8 -6.16 -12.43 -5.24
C LYS A 8 -4.77 -12.65 -5.85
N ARG A 9 -4.31 -11.77 -6.76
CA ARG A 9 -3.02 -11.93 -7.47
C ARG A 9 -1.88 -11.35 -6.62
N ARG A 10 -0.67 -11.94 -6.75
CA ARG A 10 0.57 -11.44 -6.11
C ARG A 10 0.80 -9.94 -6.30
N GLY A 11 0.40 -9.39 -7.45
CA GLY A 11 0.45 -7.95 -7.72
C GLY A 11 -0.31 -7.07 -6.71
N SER A 12 -1.32 -7.60 -6.01
CA SER A 12 -2.03 -6.86 -4.97
C SER A 12 -1.17 -6.59 -3.74
N LEU A 13 -0.33 -7.54 -3.35
CA LEU A 13 0.62 -7.34 -2.26
C LEU A 13 1.70 -6.33 -2.68
N VAL A 14 2.22 -6.44 -3.90
CA VAL A 14 3.20 -5.48 -4.47
C VAL A 14 2.64 -4.06 -4.46
N ILE A 15 1.40 -3.87 -4.95
CA ILE A 15 0.74 -2.55 -4.96
C ILE A 15 0.52 -2.03 -3.54
N SER A 16 0.09 -2.90 -2.62
CA SER A 16 -0.11 -2.55 -1.21
C SER A 16 1.19 -2.04 -0.60
N VAL A 17 2.29 -2.78 -0.76
CA VAL A 17 3.61 -2.40 -0.25
C VAL A 17 4.14 -1.15 -0.94
N ALA A 18 3.92 -0.97 -2.25
CA ALA A 18 4.30 0.25 -2.96
C ALA A 18 3.59 1.49 -2.39
N ILE A 19 2.28 1.39 -2.09
CA ILE A 19 1.52 2.46 -1.44
C ILE A 19 2.07 2.75 -0.03
N LEU A 20 2.34 1.72 0.76
CA LEU A 20 2.88 1.88 2.12
C LEU A 20 4.30 2.48 2.09
N LYS A 21 5.14 2.12 1.13
CA LYS A 21 6.47 2.71 0.94
C LYS A 21 6.36 4.19 0.56
N ALA A 22 5.48 4.54 -0.37
CA ALA A 22 5.23 5.93 -0.75
C ALA A 22 4.72 6.78 0.43
N ALA A 23 3.92 6.19 1.33
CA ALA A 23 3.39 6.85 2.51
C ALA A 23 4.27 6.74 3.77
N LYS A 24 5.46 6.13 3.70
CA LYS A 24 6.33 5.87 4.87
C LYS A 24 6.63 7.11 5.71
N ARG A 25 6.85 8.26 5.06
CA ARG A 25 7.12 9.56 5.73
C ARG A 25 5.92 10.50 5.75
N GLY A 26 4.76 10.05 5.29
CA GLY A 26 3.64 10.92 4.98
C GLY A 26 3.67 11.36 3.52
N VAL A 27 2.53 11.21 2.83
CA VAL A 27 2.36 11.62 1.43
C VAL A 27 1.02 12.31 1.26
N LYS A 28 1.00 13.42 0.52
CA LYS A 28 -0.28 14.09 0.18
C LYS A 28 -1.13 13.16 -0.68
N LYS A 29 -2.43 13.13 -0.44
CA LYS A 29 -3.41 12.35 -1.23
C LYS A 29 -3.27 12.58 -2.74
N THR A 30 -3.08 13.85 -3.13
CA THR A 30 -2.91 14.26 -4.53
C THR A 30 -1.59 13.76 -5.12
N GLN A 31 -0.49 13.86 -4.37
CA GLN A 31 0.81 13.32 -4.79
C GLN A 31 0.78 11.80 -4.93
N LEU A 32 0.14 11.10 -3.99
CA LEU A 32 0.02 9.65 -4.06
C LEU A 32 -0.76 9.22 -5.31
N LEU A 33 -1.87 9.91 -5.59
CA LEU A 33 -2.66 9.66 -6.80
C LEU A 33 -1.85 9.90 -8.08
N SER A 34 -1.08 10.99 -8.15
CA SER A 34 -0.25 11.28 -9.34
C SER A 34 0.96 10.35 -9.48
N SER A 35 1.45 9.78 -8.38
CA SER A 35 2.68 8.96 -8.36
C SER A 35 2.47 7.51 -8.80
N LEU A 36 1.21 7.08 -8.96
CA LEU A 36 0.86 5.69 -9.24
C LEU A 36 0.16 5.61 -10.60
N SER A 37 0.54 4.64 -11.42
CA SER A 37 -0.06 4.37 -12.73
C SER A 37 -1.42 3.65 -12.64
N MET A 38 -2.29 4.06 -11.72
CA MET A 38 -3.57 3.41 -11.41
C MET A 38 -4.72 4.41 -11.38
N SER A 39 -5.96 3.93 -11.54
CA SER A 39 -7.14 4.79 -11.46
C SER A 39 -7.43 5.22 -10.01
N TYR A 40 -8.13 6.35 -9.86
CA TYR A 40 -8.58 6.84 -8.54
C TYR A 40 -9.40 5.80 -7.77
N GLU A 41 -10.27 5.07 -8.46
CA GLU A 41 -11.11 4.03 -7.84
C GLU A 41 -10.26 2.86 -7.32
N GLN A 42 -9.26 2.42 -8.10
CA GLN A 42 -8.33 1.38 -7.70
C GLN A 42 -7.55 1.80 -6.46
N LEU A 43 -6.92 2.98 -6.49
CA LEU A 43 -6.17 3.51 -5.34
C LEU A 43 -7.06 3.61 -4.10
N THR A 44 -8.29 4.11 -4.25
CA THR A 44 -9.24 4.22 -3.14
C THR A 44 -9.57 2.86 -2.52
N ARG A 45 -9.71 1.81 -3.34
CA ARG A 45 -9.96 0.45 -2.86
C ARG A 45 -8.79 -0.09 -2.02
N TYR A 46 -7.56 0.11 -2.49
CA TYR A 46 -6.36 -0.25 -1.72
C TYR A 46 -6.25 0.54 -0.42
N ILE A 47 -6.42 1.87 -0.46
CA ILE A 47 -6.35 2.71 0.74
C ILE A 47 -7.40 2.30 1.77
N ARG A 48 -8.64 2.02 1.35
CA ARG A 48 -9.68 1.53 2.27
C ARG A 48 -9.28 0.22 2.94
N PHE A 49 -8.75 -0.73 2.17
CA PHE A 49 -8.26 -2.01 2.70
C PHE A 49 -7.10 -1.81 3.69
N LEU A 50 -6.11 -1.00 3.33
CA LEU A 50 -4.93 -0.73 4.16
C LEU A 50 -5.29 0.01 5.45
N LYS A 51 -6.23 0.98 5.40
CA LYS A 51 -6.74 1.69 6.58
C LYS A 51 -7.47 0.74 7.51
N ALA A 52 -8.35 -0.11 6.97
CA ALA A 52 -9.11 -1.06 7.74
C ALA A 52 -8.24 -2.14 8.42
N SER A 53 -7.09 -2.45 7.81
CA SER A 53 -6.12 -3.40 8.35
C SER A 53 -5.09 -2.74 9.29
N ASP A 54 -5.22 -1.44 9.55
CA ASP A 54 -4.31 -0.60 10.34
C ASP A 54 -2.86 -0.56 9.81
N PHE A 55 -2.67 -0.65 8.49
CA PHE A 55 -1.35 -0.48 7.85
C PHE A 55 -1.06 0.98 7.46
N ILE A 56 -2.10 1.80 7.29
CA ILE A 56 -1.97 3.21 6.92
C ILE A 56 -3.00 4.05 7.67
N LYS A 57 -2.60 5.24 8.10
CA LYS A 57 -3.49 6.23 8.74
C LYS A 57 -3.59 7.49 7.90
N GLU A 58 -4.72 8.16 8.05
CA GLU A 58 -5.02 9.42 7.36
C GLU A 58 -4.86 10.58 8.33
N TYR A 59 -4.12 11.59 7.90
CA TYR A 59 -3.86 12.83 8.62
C TYR A 59 -4.27 13.99 7.74
N GLY A 60 -5.56 14.35 7.78
CA GLY A 60 -6.15 15.41 6.95
C GLY A 60 -5.97 15.15 5.45
N THR A 61 -5.05 15.87 4.81
CA THR A 61 -4.77 15.77 3.37
C THR A 61 -3.67 14.79 3.03
N SER A 62 -3.11 14.09 4.01
CA SER A 62 -1.98 13.16 3.83
C SER A 62 -2.28 11.76 4.37
N TYR A 63 -1.60 10.75 3.83
CA TYR A 63 -1.55 9.40 4.37
C TYR A 63 -0.17 9.13 4.94
N LYS A 64 -0.09 8.42 6.06
CA LYS A 64 1.16 7.95 6.65
C LYS A 64 1.05 6.50 7.10
N THR A 65 2.07 5.72 6.78
CA THR A 65 2.19 4.30 7.16
C THR A 65 2.31 4.17 8.69
N THR A 66 1.61 3.19 9.25
CA THR A 66 1.67 2.86 10.69
C THR A 66 2.86 1.94 10.97
N ASP A 67 3.18 1.72 12.24
CA ASP A 67 4.25 0.78 12.64
C ASP A 67 3.99 -0.64 12.09
N LYS A 68 2.74 -1.12 12.19
CA LYS A 68 2.30 -2.38 11.58
C LYS A 68 2.49 -2.40 10.05
N GLY A 69 2.29 -1.27 9.38
CA GLY A 69 2.55 -1.13 7.95
C GLY A 69 4.03 -1.14 7.60
N LEU A 70 4.89 -0.66 8.51
CA LEU A 70 6.35 -0.73 8.36
C LEU A 70 6.86 -2.16 8.52
N GLU A 71 6.34 -2.91 9.49
CA GLU A 71 6.65 -4.34 9.65
C GLU A 71 6.32 -5.13 8.38
N LEU A 72 5.15 -4.88 7.76
CA LEU A 72 4.79 -5.52 6.48
C LEU A 72 5.75 -5.16 5.35
N ILE A 73 6.25 -3.92 5.30
CA ILE A 73 7.27 -3.52 4.32
C ILE A 73 8.57 -4.29 4.56
N GLU A 74 9.01 -4.39 5.81
CA GLU A 74 10.24 -5.08 6.18
C GLU A 74 10.16 -6.59 5.91
N GLU A 75 9.03 -7.23 6.20
CA GLU A 75 8.77 -8.63 5.87
C GLU A 75 8.77 -8.86 4.36
N PHE A 76 8.14 -7.95 3.60
CA PHE A 76 8.14 -8.02 2.14
C PHE A 76 9.54 -7.87 1.54
N ASP A 77 10.36 -6.98 2.08
CA ASP A 77 11.72 -6.70 1.59
C ASP A 77 12.73 -7.77 2.02
N SER A 78 12.53 -8.40 3.18
CA SER A 78 13.39 -9.47 3.70
C SER A 78 13.05 -10.85 3.13
N SER A 79 11.84 -11.04 2.59
CA SER A 79 11.44 -12.28 1.94
C SER A 79 12.18 -12.51 0.62
N THR A 80 13.13 -13.45 0.63
CA THR A 80 13.90 -13.91 -0.53
C THR A 80 13.00 -14.45 -1.66
N LEU A 81 11.78 -14.90 -1.33
CA LEU A 81 10.76 -15.38 -2.27
C LEU A 81 10.13 -14.26 -3.12
N ILE A 82 10.18 -13.01 -2.68
CA ILE A 82 9.56 -11.88 -3.37
C ILE A 82 10.54 -11.22 -4.35
N ARG A 83 11.85 -11.24 -4.03
CA ARG A 83 12.93 -10.73 -4.90
C ARG A 83 12.88 -11.36 -6.30
N SER A 84 12.61 -12.67 -6.39
CA SER A 84 12.53 -13.40 -7.67
C SER A 84 11.29 -13.07 -8.52
N VAL A 85 10.31 -12.33 -7.99
CA VAL A 85 9.06 -11.98 -8.68
C VAL A 85 9.06 -10.53 -9.17
N VAL A 86 9.91 -9.67 -8.60
CA VAL A 86 10.04 -8.27 -9.00
C VAL A 86 11.06 -8.09 -10.13
N ASP A 87 12.03 -9.02 -10.23
CA ASP A 87 13.12 -8.99 -11.21
C ASP A 87 12.86 -9.86 -12.47
N ALA A 88 11.65 -10.39 -12.66
CA ALA A 88 11.27 -11.25 -13.79
C ALA A 88 10.11 -10.65 -14.61
#